data_AF-A0AA86IEP3-F1
#
_entry.id   AF-A0AA86IEP3-F1
#
_cell.length_a   1.000
_cell.length_b   1.000
_cell.length_c   1.000
_cell.angle_alpha   90.00
_cell.angle_beta   90.00
_cell.angle_gamma   90.00
#
_symmetry.space_group_name_H-M   'P 1'
#
loop_
_entity.id
_entity.type
_entity.pdbx_description
1 polymer ?
#
loop_
_entity_poly.entity_id
_entity_poly.type
_entity_poly.pdbx_seq_one_letter_code
_entity_poly.pdbx_strand_id
1 'polypeptide(L)'
;MASLPDMSAVRANLAFTCVHEADHLPPLDPEADQLFQYGRHLQKKEGPKNFNDIARYYRIATAHGHYKANNNLQSLVSQGLADSPDAPKETIDLAAQLVNQGVPGGYYDIGHYLELGYGLKQDTEMALRYIRKAADLGSPDAQYYVAEKLAPIDSAPAIARQMWQCAADQGHGKAANTLGIDLKRDRLYPEAASAFQKATAAGNPQGALVLETAFSGVSEGDRLAYIGVAKDAERSRRYEAIGEFISRNDGRNPKVPDIDKIVPLPPAKLPPWDGTFQWEKDQAAAAAPQKPSDELIDRLSKAKHLDPATGLPLAKPEQVAQMETEAAPPPARLPLGTIARTGDSCPQDGVWCVSLAKGMVADAEQSFLKGMELPSLTIYQPRRFAWMDNWMGVRQQTVPVAWKLVGYIHEA
;
A
#
# COMPACT_ATOMS: atom_id res chain seq x y z
N MET A 1 -35.33 2.42 31.99
CA MET A 1 -33.87 2.21 32.12
C MET A 1 -33.51 1.06 31.18
N ALA A 2 -32.71 1.28 30.15
CA ALA A 2 -32.22 0.18 29.32
C ALA A 2 -31.40 -0.76 30.22
N SER A 3 -31.63 -2.07 30.14
CA SER A 3 -30.83 -3.03 30.91
C SER A 3 -29.37 -2.87 30.51
N LEU A 4 -28.47 -2.75 31.50
CA LEU A 4 -27.04 -2.77 31.24
C LEU A 4 -26.70 -4.07 30.48
N PRO A 5 -25.84 -3.99 29.45
CA PRO A 5 -25.46 -5.17 28.67
C PRO A 5 -24.81 -6.22 29.58
N ASP A 6 -25.07 -7.49 29.30
CA ASP A 6 -24.39 -8.60 29.98
C ASP A 6 -22.88 -8.50 29.72
N MET A 7 -22.14 -8.18 30.78
CA MET A 7 -20.69 -7.99 30.70
C MET A 7 -19.96 -9.28 30.33
N SER A 8 -20.56 -10.46 30.54
CA SER A 8 -20.01 -11.73 30.07
C SER A 8 -20.06 -11.82 28.54
N ALA A 9 -21.22 -11.54 27.94
CA ALA A 9 -21.39 -11.50 26.50
C ALA A 9 -20.51 -10.43 25.83
N VAL A 10 -20.37 -9.25 26.45
CA VAL A 10 -19.46 -8.20 25.96
C VAL A 10 -18.01 -8.67 25.95
N ARG A 11 -17.54 -9.33 27.02
CA ARG A 11 -16.18 -9.88 27.10
C ARG A 11 -15.95 -11.00 26.07
N ALA A 12 -16.94 -11.86 25.85
CA ALA A 12 -16.86 -12.91 24.83
C ALA A 12 -16.73 -12.32 23.42
N ASN A 13 -17.49 -11.26 23.11
CA ASN A 13 -17.41 -10.57 21.82
C ASN A 13 -16.11 -9.79 21.61
N LEU A 14 -15.42 -9.42 22.70
CA LEU A 14 -14.11 -8.75 22.66
C LEU A 14 -12.94 -9.73 22.56
N ALA A 15 -13.16 -11.03 22.78
CA ALA A 15 -12.11 -12.03 22.71
C ALA A 15 -11.39 -11.95 21.36
N PHE A 16 -10.07 -12.08 21.40
CA PHE A 16 -9.21 -12.07 20.24
C PHE A 16 -8.34 -13.32 20.25
N THR A 17 -8.22 -13.96 19.10
CA THR A 17 -7.26 -15.04 18.87
C THR A 17 -6.33 -14.58 17.78
N CYS A 18 -5.01 -14.67 18.02
CA CYS A 18 -4.05 -14.31 16.99
C CYS A 18 -4.14 -15.31 15.83
N VAL A 19 -4.36 -14.76 14.64
CA VAL A 19 -4.43 -15.46 13.37
C VAL A 19 -3.51 -14.71 12.41
N HIS A 20 -2.77 -15.43 11.58
CA HIS A 20 -1.91 -14.81 10.57
C HIS A 20 -2.64 -14.77 9.22
N GLU A 21 -2.53 -13.65 8.52
CA GLU A 21 -3.12 -13.46 7.20
C GLU A 21 -2.66 -14.55 6.22
N ALA A 22 -1.37 -14.94 6.29
CA ALA A 22 -0.77 -15.96 5.45
C ALA A 22 -1.51 -17.31 5.49
N ASP A 23 -2.21 -17.64 6.59
CA ASP A 23 -2.96 -18.88 6.73
C ASP A 23 -4.26 -18.88 5.89
N HIS A 24 -4.69 -17.72 5.40
CA HIS A 24 -5.93 -17.51 4.65
C HIS A 24 -5.69 -17.07 3.20
N LEU A 25 -4.44 -16.93 2.77
CA LEU A 25 -4.13 -16.49 1.41
C LEU A 25 -4.25 -17.66 0.41
N PRO A 26 -5.00 -17.49 -0.70
CA PRO A 26 -5.06 -18.51 -1.74
C PRO A 26 -3.70 -18.63 -2.46
N PRO A 27 -3.38 -19.81 -3.00
CA PRO A 27 -2.19 -19.97 -3.83
C PRO A 27 -2.28 -19.07 -5.07
N LEU A 28 -1.14 -18.52 -5.48
CA LEU A 28 -1.05 -17.67 -6.67
C LEU A 28 -0.79 -18.52 -7.91
N ASP A 29 -1.56 -18.28 -8.97
CA ASP A 29 -1.30 -18.86 -10.28
C ASP A 29 0.05 -18.34 -10.83
N PRO A 30 0.98 -19.22 -11.27
CA PRO A 30 2.30 -18.80 -11.72
C PRO A 30 2.28 -17.89 -12.96
N GLU A 31 1.32 -18.06 -13.86
CA GLU A 31 1.21 -17.24 -15.07
C GLU A 31 0.65 -15.85 -14.73
N ALA A 32 -0.30 -15.78 -13.80
CA ALA A 32 -0.80 -14.54 -13.23
C ALA A 32 0.28 -13.82 -12.39
N ASP A 33 1.10 -14.55 -11.64
CA ASP A 33 2.24 -13.97 -10.90
C ASP A 33 3.28 -13.40 -11.89
N GLN A 34 3.53 -14.05 -13.03
CA GLN A 34 4.41 -13.48 -14.06
C GLN A 34 3.94 -12.10 -14.53
N LEU A 35 2.64 -11.94 -14.82
CA LEU A 35 2.04 -10.65 -15.17
C LEU A 35 2.21 -9.63 -14.03
N PHE A 36 1.94 -10.04 -12.79
CA PHE A 36 2.09 -9.18 -11.61
C PHE A 36 3.53 -8.72 -11.40
N GLN A 37 4.51 -9.63 -11.46
CA GLN A 37 5.93 -9.31 -11.28
C GLN A 37 6.41 -8.34 -12.36
N TYR A 38 5.97 -8.53 -13.61
CA TYR A 38 6.30 -7.61 -14.69
C TYR A 38 5.66 -6.23 -14.50
N GLY A 39 4.37 -6.16 -14.15
CA GLY A 39 3.72 -4.89 -13.78
C GLY A 39 4.42 -4.18 -12.62
N ARG A 40 4.87 -4.93 -11.61
CA ARG A 40 5.68 -4.40 -10.49
C ARG A 40 7.04 -3.89 -10.92
N HIS A 41 7.69 -4.58 -11.84
CA HIS A 41 8.96 -4.13 -12.42
C HIS A 41 8.78 -2.79 -13.15
N LEU A 42 7.77 -2.67 -14.01
CA LEU A 42 7.45 -1.42 -14.70
C LEU A 42 7.18 -0.28 -13.71
N GLN A 43 6.42 -0.54 -12.65
CA GLN A 43 6.11 0.43 -11.61
C GLN A 43 7.36 0.91 -10.85
N LYS A 44 8.33 0.01 -10.59
CA LYS A 44 9.57 0.30 -9.85
C LYS A 44 10.69 0.91 -10.70
N LYS A 45 10.64 0.76 -12.02
CA LYS A 45 11.65 1.30 -12.94
C LYS A 45 11.77 2.82 -12.76
N GLU A 46 12.93 3.42 -12.96
CA GLU A 46 13.04 4.89 -12.92
C GLU A 46 12.40 5.55 -14.17
N GLY A 47 12.10 6.85 -14.08
CA GLY A 47 11.53 7.65 -15.17
C GLY A 47 10.00 7.66 -15.26
N PRO A 48 9.41 8.24 -16.32
CA PRO A 48 7.97 8.29 -16.54
C PRO A 48 7.28 6.93 -16.49
N LYS A 49 6.02 6.93 -16.04
CA LYS A 49 5.20 5.74 -15.87
C LYS A 49 3.95 5.84 -16.72
N ASN A 50 3.69 4.78 -17.49
CA ASN A 50 2.39 4.53 -18.08
C ASN A 50 1.60 3.63 -17.13
N PHE A 51 0.74 4.24 -16.32
CA PHE A 51 -0.04 3.51 -15.31
C PHE A 51 -1.16 2.66 -15.93
N ASN A 52 -1.62 2.97 -17.15
CA ASN A 52 -2.58 2.13 -17.88
C ASN A 52 -1.94 0.81 -18.32
N ASP A 53 -0.71 0.85 -18.82
CA ASP A 53 0.03 -0.37 -19.17
C ASP A 53 0.31 -1.21 -17.91
N ILE A 54 0.67 -0.60 -16.78
CA ILE A 54 0.83 -1.31 -15.51
C ILE A 54 -0.51 -1.92 -15.04
N ALA A 55 -1.60 -1.15 -15.10
CA ALA A 55 -2.92 -1.58 -14.69
C ALA A 55 -3.47 -2.72 -15.56
N ARG A 56 -3.16 -2.75 -16.86
CA ARG A 56 -3.46 -3.86 -17.76
C ARG A 56 -2.95 -5.18 -17.20
N TYR A 57 -1.66 -5.26 -16.84
CA TYR A 57 -1.08 -6.48 -16.25
C TYR A 57 -1.76 -6.85 -14.93
N TYR A 58 -2.03 -5.86 -14.07
CA TYR A 58 -2.70 -6.12 -12.79
C TYR A 58 -4.16 -6.57 -12.97
N ARG A 59 -4.92 -6.02 -13.91
CA ARG A 59 -6.29 -6.43 -14.23
C ARG A 59 -6.35 -7.89 -14.67
N ILE A 60 -5.50 -8.27 -15.61
CA ILE A 60 -5.45 -9.65 -16.11
C ILE A 60 -5.05 -10.61 -14.99
N ALA A 61 -3.98 -10.30 -14.24
CA ALA A 61 -3.56 -11.13 -13.10
C ALA A 61 -4.66 -11.25 -12.04
N THR A 62 -5.35 -10.15 -11.74
CA THR A 62 -6.45 -10.11 -10.76
C THR A 62 -7.62 -10.98 -11.20
N ALA A 63 -7.98 -10.99 -12.48
CA ALA A 63 -9.05 -11.86 -12.99
C ALA A 63 -8.74 -13.37 -12.83
N HIS A 64 -7.46 -13.71 -12.68
CA HIS A 64 -6.95 -15.04 -12.34
C HIS A 64 -6.67 -15.24 -10.84
N GLY A 65 -7.20 -14.37 -9.98
CA GLY A 65 -7.16 -14.54 -8.52
C GLY A 65 -5.91 -14.00 -7.84
N HIS A 66 -5.10 -13.20 -8.53
CA HIS A 66 -3.86 -12.69 -7.96
C HIS A 66 -4.09 -11.53 -6.97
N TYR A 67 -4.26 -11.85 -5.68
CA TYR A 67 -4.64 -10.86 -4.66
C TYR A 67 -3.66 -9.68 -4.51
N LYS A 68 -2.35 -9.88 -4.69
CA LYS A 68 -1.40 -8.74 -4.65
C LYS A 68 -1.53 -7.80 -5.85
N ALA A 69 -1.95 -8.33 -7.01
CA ALA A 69 -2.20 -7.53 -8.19
C ALA A 69 -3.48 -6.71 -8.00
N ASN A 70 -4.50 -7.35 -7.39
CA ASN A 70 -5.74 -6.70 -7.02
C ASN A 70 -5.50 -5.51 -6.10
N ASN A 71 -4.78 -5.67 -4.98
CA ASN A 71 -4.48 -4.57 -4.05
C ASN A 71 -3.76 -3.39 -4.77
N ASN A 72 -2.79 -3.71 -5.63
CA ASN A 72 -2.08 -2.66 -6.37
C ASN A 72 -2.97 -1.99 -7.43
N LEU A 73 -3.84 -2.75 -8.08
CA LEU A 73 -4.80 -2.21 -9.05
C LEU A 73 -5.81 -1.29 -8.38
N GLN A 74 -6.38 -1.71 -7.23
CA GLN A 74 -7.25 -0.87 -6.41
C GLN A 74 -6.56 0.47 -6.12
N SER A 75 -5.29 0.45 -5.68
CA SER A 75 -4.52 1.67 -5.44
C SER A 75 -4.28 2.52 -6.69
N LEU A 76 -4.10 1.94 -7.87
CA LEU A 76 -3.92 2.72 -9.11
C LEU A 76 -5.23 3.37 -9.55
N VAL A 77 -6.33 2.61 -9.53
CA VAL A 77 -7.65 3.05 -9.99
C VAL A 77 -8.25 4.06 -9.02
N SER A 78 -8.22 3.79 -7.70
CA SER A 78 -8.83 4.67 -6.70
C SER A 78 -8.16 6.03 -6.59
N GLN A 79 -6.89 6.12 -6.99
CA GLN A 79 -6.12 7.37 -7.02
C GLN A 79 -6.20 8.08 -8.38
N GLY A 80 -6.95 7.53 -9.34
CA GLY A 80 -7.07 8.08 -10.69
C GLY A 80 -5.77 8.02 -11.50
N LEU A 81 -4.82 7.15 -11.13
CA LEU A 81 -3.58 6.96 -11.87
C LEU A 81 -3.80 6.09 -13.12
N ALA A 82 -4.67 5.10 -13.01
CA ALA A 82 -5.09 4.24 -14.12
C ALA A 82 -6.53 4.54 -14.53
N ASP A 83 -6.78 4.58 -15.83
CA ASP A 83 -8.07 4.90 -16.41
C ASP A 83 -9.07 3.77 -16.14
N SER A 84 -10.28 4.16 -15.74
CA SER A 84 -11.41 3.27 -15.52
C SER A 84 -12.69 3.97 -15.96
N PRO A 85 -13.63 3.27 -16.65
CA PRO A 85 -14.94 3.84 -16.98
C PRO A 85 -15.75 4.24 -15.73
N ASP A 86 -15.54 3.54 -14.61
CA ASP A 86 -16.16 3.81 -13.32
C ASP A 86 -15.19 3.38 -12.21
N ALA A 87 -14.26 4.27 -11.86
CA ALA A 87 -13.21 3.98 -10.88
C ALA A 87 -13.75 3.58 -9.49
N PRO A 88 -14.77 4.25 -8.93
CA PRO A 88 -15.39 3.81 -7.68
C PRO A 88 -15.94 2.38 -7.78
N LYS A 89 -16.69 2.07 -8.85
CA LYS A 89 -17.26 0.73 -9.03
C LYS A 89 -16.18 -0.34 -9.20
N GLU A 90 -15.19 -0.12 -10.07
CA GLU A 90 -14.11 -1.08 -10.30
C GLU A 90 -13.37 -1.37 -8.99
N THR A 91 -13.04 -0.33 -8.21
CA THR A 91 -12.36 -0.48 -6.92
C THR A 91 -13.17 -1.33 -5.93
N ILE A 92 -14.49 -1.09 -5.82
CA ILE A 92 -15.37 -1.88 -4.94
C ILE A 92 -15.51 -3.32 -5.43
N ASP A 93 -15.65 -3.54 -6.73
CA ASP A 93 -15.75 -4.89 -7.31
C ASP A 93 -14.45 -5.68 -7.05
N LEU A 94 -13.28 -5.02 -7.12
CA LEU A 94 -11.98 -5.60 -6.80
C LEU A 94 -11.88 -6.00 -5.32
N ALA A 95 -12.27 -5.13 -4.39
CA ALA A 95 -12.27 -5.45 -2.96
C ALA A 95 -13.28 -6.58 -2.63
N ALA A 96 -14.46 -6.57 -3.26
CA ALA A 96 -15.44 -7.64 -3.13
C ALA A 96 -14.92 -8.98 -3.68
N GLN A 97 -14.11 -8.96 -4.75
CA GLN A 97 -13.46 -10.16 -5.27
C GLN A 97 -12.51 -10.78 -4.24
N LEU A 98 -11.74 -9.98 -3.50
CA LEU A 98 -10.86 -10.44 -2.41
C LEU A 98 -11.66 -11.05 -1.26
N VAL A 99 -12.76 -10.40 -0.86
CA VAL A 99 -13.70 -10.93 0.14
C VAL A 99 -14.24 -12.29 -0.29
N ASN A 100 -14.65 -12.44 -1.55
CA ASN A 100 -15.14 -13.71 -2.09
C ASN A 100 -14.07 -14.81 -2.14
N GLN A 101 -12.79 -14.43 -2.23
CA GLN A 101 -11.65 -15.36 -2.16
C GLN A 101 -11.21 -15.67 -0.72
N GLY A 102 -11.86 -15.07 0.28
CA GLY A 102 -11.48 -15.23 1.69
C GLY A 102 -10.21 -14.49 2.09
N VAL A 103 -9.71 -13.56 1.24
CA VAL A 103 -8.50 -12.78 1.53
C VAL A 103 -8.81 -11.75 2.63
N PRO A 104 -8.11 -11.79 3.78
CA PRO A 104 -8.42 -10.91 4.92
C PRO A 104 -8.34 -9.42 4.57
N GLY A 105 -7.33 -9.01 3.79
CA GLY A 105 -7.18 -7.64 3.29
C GLY A 105 -8.40 -7.10 2.53
N GLY A 106 -9.15 -7.94 1.80
CA GLY A 106 -10.36 -7.48 1.09
C GLY A 106 -11.46 -6.98 2.02
N TYR A 107 -11.62 -7.60 3.20
CA TYR A 107 -12.56 -7.11 4.21
C TYR A 107 -12.11 -5.76 4.79
N TYR A 108 -10.79 -5.59 4.98
CA TYR A 108 -10.23 -4.32 5.43
C TYR A 108 -10.44 -3.21 4.39
N ASP A 109 -10.23 -3.51 3.11
CA ASP A 109 -10.45 -2.58 1.99
C ASP A 109 -11.92 -2.11 1.93
N ILE A 110 -12.89 -3.03 1.98
CA ILE A 110 -14.32 -2.68 2.02
C ILE A 110 -14.65 -1.82 3.24
N GLY A 111 -14.10 -2.17 4.40
CA GLY A 111 -14.24 -1.37 5.61
C GLY A 111 -13.74 0.06 5.40
N HIS A 112 -12.55 0.21 4.85
CA HIS A 112 -11.96 1.52 4.54
C HIS A 112 -12.80 2.33 3.55
N TYR A 113 -13.33 1.72 2.48
CA TYR A 113 -14.19 2.41 1.53
C TYR A 113 -15.54 2.83 2.12
N LEU A 114 -16.10 2.04 3.06
CA LEU A 114 -17.28 2.44 3.83
C LEU A 114 -17.00 3.61 4.78
N GLU A 115 -15.80 3.71 5.38
CA GLU A 115 -15.44 4.87 6.21
C GLU A 115 -15.32 6.15 5.39
N LEU A 116 -14.78 6.04 4.17
CA LEU A 116 -14.57 7.16 3.25
C LEU A 116 -15.82 7.56 2.46
N GLY A 117 -16.73 6.61 2.23
CA GLY A 117 -17.85 6.79 1.29
C GLY A 117 -17.42 6.74 -0.18
N TYR A 118 -16.36 6.00 -0.51
CA TYR A 118 -15.85 5.86 -1.87
C TYR A 118 -16.51 4.67 -2.57
N GLY A 119 -17.34 4.90 -3.59
CA GLY A 119 -18.09 3.85 -4.29
C GLY A 119 -19.20 3.17 -3.47
N LEU A 120 -19.16 3.32 -2.15
CA LEU A 120 -20.19 2.88 -1.20
C LEU A 120 -20.72 4.08 -0.43
N LYS A 121 -21.97 3.99 0.05
CA LYS A 121 -22.48 4.99 1.00
C LYS A 121 -21.68 4.92 2.29
N GLN A 122 -21.24 6.07 2.78
CA GLN A 122 -20.48 6.15 4.02
C GLN A 122 -21.25 5.52 5.20
N ASP A 123 -20.62 4.59 5.90
CA ASP A 123 -21.17 3.90 7.06
C ASP A 123 -20.04 3.41 7.98
N THR A 124 -19.76 4.18 9.02
CA THR A 124 -18.65 3.90 9.95
C THR A 124 -18.92 2.70 10.86
N GLU A 125 -20.18 2.37 11.14
CA GLU A 125 -20.51 1.20 11.95
C GLU A 125 -20.30 -0.08 11.15
N MET A 126 -20.80 -0.11 9.91
CA MET A 126 -20.58 -1.21 8.99
C MET A 126 -19.08 -1.39 8.72
N ALA A 127 -18.35 -0.30 8.50
CA ALA A 127 -16.90 -0.33 8.33
C ALA A 127 -16.19 -1.05 9.48
N LEU A 128 -16.51 -0.71 10.73
CA LEU A 128 -15.92 -1.36 11.91
C LEU A 128 -16.22 -2.86 11.95
N ARG A 129 -17.40 -3.30 11.50
CA ARG A 129 -17.74 -4.74 11.43
C ARG A 129 -16.87 -5.45 10.38
N TYR A 130 -16.66 -4.85 9.22
CA TYR A 130 -15.78 -5.37 8.17
C TYR A 130 -14.31 -5.41 8.62
N ILE A 131 -13.81 -4.33 9.21
CA ILE A 131 -12.43 -4.25 9.72
C ILE A 131 -12.24 -5.25 10.86
N ARG A 132 -13.21 -5.41 11.77
CA ARG A 132 -13.12 -6.43 12.82
C ARG A 132 -13.05 -7.83 12.24
N LYS A 133 -13.88 -8.13 11.23
CA LYS A 133 -13.83 -9.42 10.52
C LYS A 133 -12.47 -9.66 9.86
N ALA A 134 -11.88 -8.63 9.24
CA ALA A 134 -10.53 -8.71 8.68
C ALA A 134 -9.47 -9.03 9.75
N ALA A 135 -9.57 -8.40 10.92
CA ALA A 135 -8.66 -8.64 12.05
C ALA A 135 -8.77 -10.08 12.59
N ASP A 136 -9.99 -10.60 12.71
CA ASP A 136 -10.26 -11.98 13.14
C ASP A 136 -9.79 -13.02 12.10
N LEU A 137 -9.71 -12.63 10.82
CA LEU A 137 -9.12 -13.43 9.73
C LEU A 137 -7.61 -13.23 9.56
N GLY A 138 -6.99 -12.39 10.39
CA GLY A 138 -5.53 -12.27 10.46
C GLY A 138 -4.91 -11.07 9.75
N SER A 139 -5.69 -10.20 9.11
CA SER A 139 -5.13 -9.02 8.42
C SER A 139 -4.34 -8.14 9.41
N PRO A 140 -3.02 -7.93 9.20
CA PRO A 140 -2.20 -7.16 10.14
C PRO A 140 -2.61 -5.68 10.21
N ASP A 141 -3.02 -5.08 9.10
CA ASP A 141 -3.54 -3.70 9.06
C ASP A 141 -4.83 -3.60 9.88
N ALA A 142 -5.73 -4.57 9.75
CA ALA A 142 -6.97 -4.59 10.51
C ALA A 142 -6.76 -4.87 12.00
N GLN A 143 -5.86 -5.79 12.36
CA GLN A 143 -5.46 -6.04 13.74
C GLN A 143 -4.92 -4.77 14.39
N TYR A 144 -4.04 -4.05 13.70
CA TYR A 144 -3.56 -2.75 14.15
C TYR A 144 -4.70 -1.74 14.31
N TYR A 145 -5.56 -1.60 13.30
CA TYR A 145 -6.67 -0.64 13.32
C TYR A 145 -7.61 -0.89 14.52
N VAL A 146 -8.03 -2.13 14.74
CA VAL A 146 -8.93 -2.48 15.86
C VAL A 146 -8.22 -2.28 17.19
N ALA A 147 -6.92 -2.62 17.28
CA ALA A 147 -6.13 -2.37 18.48
C ALA A 147 -6.13 -0.88 18.86
N GLU A 148 -5.95 0.04 17.90
CA GLU A 148 -5.99 1.48 18.17
C GLU A 148 -7.34 1.94 18.75
N LYS A 149 -8.45 1.32 18.34
CA LYS A 149 -9.78 1.60 18.91
C LYS A 149 -9.94 1.04 20.33
N LEU A 150 -9.26 -0.05 20.65
CA LEU A 150 -9.33 -0.72 21.95
C LEU A 150 -8.26 -0.24 22.95
N ALA A 151 -7.24 0.47 22.48
CA ALA A 151 -6.11 0.98 23.26
C ALA A 151 -6.46 1.98 24.38
N PRO A 152 -7.51 2.82 24.28
CA PRO A 152 -7.89 3.70 25.39
C PRO A 152 -8.12 2.94 26.69
N ILE A 153 -7.74 3.55 27.83
CA ILE A 153 -7.72 2.88 29.14
C ILE A 153 -9.09 2.38 29.59
N ASP A 154 -10.16 3.05 29.14
CA ASP A 154 -11.56 2.76 29.42
C ASP A 154 -12.21 1.80 28.41
N SER A 155 -11.43 1.28 27.45
CA SER A 155 -11.85 0.32 26.43
C SER A 155 -11.35 -1.10 26.76
N ALA A 156 -10.37 -1.62 26.01
CA ALA A 156 -9.82 -2.97 26.20
C ALA A 156 -8.30 -3.03 25.91
N PRO A 157 -7.46 -2.29 26.67
CA PRO A 157 -6.04 -2.13 26.35
C PRO A 157 -5.25 -3.44 26.37
N ALA A 158 -5.65 -4.42 27.17
CA ALA A 158 -5.02 -5.75 27.18
C ALA A 158 -5.23 -6.51 25.85
N ILE A 159 -6.40 -6.36 25.22
CA ILE A 159 -6.69 -6.96 23.92
C ILE A 159 -5.99 -6.19 22.80
N ALA A 160 -5.94 -4.85 22.90
CA ALA A 160 -5.15 -4.03 21.99
C ALA A 160 -3.68 -4.48 21.93
N ARG A 161 -3.07 -4.73 23.10
CA ARG A 161 -1.69 -5.28 23.17
C ARG A 161 -1.54 -6.62 22.44
N GLN A 162 -2.48 -7.54 22.62
CA GLN A 162 -2.46 -8.84 21.93
C GLN A 162 -2.57 -8.67 20.41
N MET A 163 -3.44 -7.77 19.95
CA MET A 163 -3.62 -7.47 18.53
C MET A 163 -2.38 -6.79 17.92
N TRP A 164 -1.78 -5.82 18.61
CA TRP A 164 -0.50 -5.23 18.18
C TRP A 164 0.62 -6.27 18.12
N GLN A 165 0.70 -7.17 19.10
CA GLN A 165 1.66 -8.28 19.10
C GLN A 165 1.48 -9.18 17.87
N CYS A 166 0.24 -9.60 17.60
CA CYS A 166 -0.06 -10.44 16.43
C CYS A 166 0.30 -9.75 15.11
N ALA A 167 -0.06 -8.48 14.94
CA ALA A 167 0.31 -7.72 13.74
C ALA A 167 1.84 -7.51 13.62
N ALA A 168 2.52 -7.24 14.74
CA ALA A 168 3.97 -7.10 14.79
C ALA A 168 4.70 -8.39 14.38
N ASP A 169 4.20 -9.54 14.80
CA ASP A 169 4.75 -10.86 14.44
C ASP A 169 4.60 -11.19 12.96
N GLN A 170 3.63 -10.56 12.29
CA GLN A 170 3.46 -10.59 10.83
C GLN A 170 4.29 -9.53 10.08
N GLY A 171 5.12 -8.76 10.78
CA GLY A 171 5.98 -7.73 10.18
C GLY A 171 5.30 -6.38 9.96
N HIS A 172 4.20 -6.08 10.68
CA HIS A 172 3.56 -4.76 10.63
C HIS A 172 4.33 -3.74 11.51
N GLY A 173 5.17 -2.92 10.87
CA GLY A 173 6.12 -2.05 11.56
C GLY A 173 5.49 -0.99 12.47
N LYS A 174 4.32 -0.44 12.12
CA LYS A 174 3.59 0.51 12.99
C LYS A 174 3.08 -0.17 14.26
N ALA A 175 2.54 -1.39 14.14
CA ALA A 175 2.07 -2.17 15.28
C ALA A 175 3.22 -2.53 16.22
N ALA A 176 4.35 -2.98 15.67
CA ALA A 176 5.55 -3.28 16.44
C ALA A 176 6.08 -2.05 17.20
N ASN A 177 6.08 -0.87 16.57
CA ASN A 177 6.48 0.37 17.24
C ASN A 177 5.50 0.77 18.35
N THR A 178 4.19 0.72 18.09
CA THR A 178 3.16 1.03 19.11
C THR A 178 3.23 0.06 20.29
N LEU A 179 3.41 -1.23 20.02
CA LEU A 179 3.66 -2.25 21.04
C LEU A 179 4.90 -1.93 21.88
N GLY A 180 6.00 -1.52 21.26
CA GLY A 180 7.22 -1.11 21.97
C GLY A 180 6.99 0.09 22.90
N ILE A 181 6.21 1.08 22.46
CA ILE A 181 5.83 2.24 23.28
C ILE A 181 4.95 1.81 24.47
N ASP A 182 3.97 0.95 24.23
CA ASP A 182 3.06 0.42 25.25
C ASP A 182 3.80 -0.38 26.32
N LEU A 183 4.66 -1.31 25.91
CA LEU A 183 5.50 -2.12 26.81
C LEU A 183 6.49 -1.25 27.60
N LYS A 184 7.10 -0.24 26.95
CA LYS A 184 7.99 0.72 27.61
C LYS A 184 7.25 1.50 28.71
N ARG A 185 6.03 1.95 28.45
CA ARG A 185 5.19 2.67 29.44
C ARG A 185 4.95 1.80 30.67
N ASP A 186 4.76 0.50 30.46
CA ASP A 186 4.57 -0.50 31.51
C ASP A 186 5.90 -1.00 32.13
N ARG A 187 7.04 -0.44 31.69
CA ARG A 187 8.41 -0.79 32.13
C ARG A 187 8.82 -2.24 31.81
N LEU A 188 8.18 -2.84 30.82
CA LEU A 188 8.54 -4.14 30.25
C LEU A 188 9.64 -3.93 29.19
N TYR A 189 10.83 -3.57 29.69
CA TYR A 189 11.92 -3.05 28.87
C TYR A 189 12.51 -4.07 27.87
N PRO A 190 12.80 -5.34 28.25
CA PRO A 190 13.28 -6.33 27.28
C PRO A 190 12.27 -6.59 26.15
N GLU A 191 10.99 -6.68 26.47
CA GLU A 191 9.92 -6.89 25.51
C GLU A 191 9.74 -5.65 24.62
N ALA A 192 9.84 -4.45 25.19
CA ALA A 192 9.82 -3.21 24.42
C ALA A 192 10.98 -3.15 23.41
N ALA A 193 12.21 -3.49 23.82
CA ALA A 193 13.35 -3.56 22.93
C ALA A 193 13.13 -4.58 21.79
N SER A 194 12.56 -5.75 22.10
CA SER A 194 12.18 -6.75 21.09
C SER A 194 11.12 -6.24 20.11
N ALA A 195 10.12 -5.51 20.60
CA ALA A 195 9.09 -4.90 19.75
C ALA A 195 9.66 -3.81 18.84
N PHE A 196 10.55 -2.94 19.35
CA PHE A 196 11.26 -1.97 18.52
C PHE A 196 12.18 -2.64 17.50
N GLN A 197 12.83 -3.76 17.85
CA GLN A 197 13.64 -4.55 16.91
C GLN A 197 12.78 -5.08 15.75
N LYS A 198 11.59 -5.62 16.06
CA LYS A 198 10.61 -6.04 15.04
C LYS A 198 10.15 -4.87 14.18
N ALA A 199 9.92 -3.70 14.77
CA ALA A 199 9.56 -2.49 14.02
C ALA A 199 10.67 -2.12 13.03
N THR A 200 11.93 -2.12 13.46
CA THR A 200 13.09 -1.88 12.59
C THR A 200 13.23 -2.93 11.50
N ALA A 201 13.08 -4.21 11.83
CA ALA A 201 13.09 -5.31 10.85
C ALA A 201 12.02 -5.13 9.77
N ALA A 202 10.84 -4.67 10.19
CA ALA A 202 9.70 -4.34 9.34
C ALA A 202 9.88 -3.03 8.55
N GLY A 203 11.02 -2.36 8.63
CA GLY A 203 11.28 -1.11 7.89
C GLY A 203 10.65 0.13 8.52
N ASN A 204 10.31 0.10 9.80
CA ASN A 204 9.86 1.30 10.52
C ASN A 204 11.09 2.04 11.10
N PRO A 205 11.39 3.27 10.63
CA PRO A 205 12.59 3.99 11.09
C PRO A 205 12.48 4.48 12.53
N GLN A 206 11.28 4.63 13.10
CA GLN A 206 11.12 5.02 14.51
C GLN A 206 11.63 3.92 15.45
N GLY A 207 11.44 2.64 15.12
CA GLY A 207 12.04 1.54 15.88
C GLY A 207 13.56 1.64 15.96
N ALA A 208 14.22 1.96 14.83
CA ALA A 208 15.67 2.14 14.77
C ALA A 208 16.11 3.32 15.63
N LEU A 209 15.43 4.46 15.48
CA LEU A 209 15.74 5.68 16.24
C LEU A 209 15.62 5.48 17.75
N VAL A 210 14.59 4.75 18.21
CA VAL A 210 14.41 4.47 19.64
C VAL A 210 15.56 3.61 20.17
N LEU A 211 15.94 2.57 19.44
CA LEU A 211 17.04 1.69 19.85
C LEU A 211 18.39 2.39 19.78
N GLU A 212 18.66 3.16 18.72
CA GLU A 212 19.81 4.05 18.61
C GLU A 212 19.93 4.95 19.84
N THR A 213 18.88 5.73 20.12
CA THR A 213 18.84 6.66 21.25
C THR A 213 19.12 5.91 22.55
N ALA A 214 18.43 4.79 22.78
CA ALA A 214 18.60 4.00 24.00
C ALA A 214 20.04 3.53 24.22
N PHE A 215 20.67 2.97 23.19
CA PHE A 215 22.05 2.48 23.26
C PHE A 215 23.11 3.59 23.34
N SER A 216 22.77 4.84 23.00
CA SER A 216 23.67 6.00 23.22
C SER A 216 24.01 6.25 24.71
N GLY A 217 23.19 5.70 25.63
CA GLY A 217 23.39 5.77 27.08
C GLY A 217 22.43 6.71 27.78
N VAL A 218 21.13 6.54 27.54
CA VAL A 218 20.06 7.33 28.16
C VAL A 218 19.99 7.07 29.67
N SER A 219 19.89 8.14 30.46
CA SER A 219 19.69 8.04 31.91
C SER A 219 18.27 7.59 32.26
N GLU A 220 18.11 6.82 33.35
CA GLU A 220 16.81 6.44 33.91
C GLU A 220 15.87 7.63 34.20
N GLY A 221 16.43 8.82 34.42
CA GLY A 221 15.65 10.05 34.59
C GLY A 221 14.91 10.49 33.33
N ASP A 222 15.41 10.12 32.15
CA ASP A 222 14.76 10.37 30.87
C ASP A 222 13.78 9.24 30.55
N ARG A 223 12.59 9.36 31.15
CA ARG A 223 11.48 8.41 30.97
C ARG A 223 10.97 8.33 29.52
N LEU A 224 11.31 9.30 28.67
CA LEU A 224 10.86 9.31 27.29
C LEU A 224 11.70 8.34 26.45
N ALA A 225 13.02 8.32 26.64
CA ALA A 225 13.95 7.53 25.84
C ALA A 225 14.50 6.27 26.53
N TYR A 226 14.35 6.13 27.86
CA TYR A 226 14.88 4.98 28.59
C TYR A 226 14.07 3.70 28.35
N ILE A 227 14.76 2.63 27.89
CA ILE A 227 14.21 1.28 27.68
C ILE A 227 15.08 0.19 28.33
N GLY A 228 15.78 0.48 29.44
CA GLY A 228 16.44 -0.56 30.24
C GLY A 228 17.64 -1.26 29.60
N VAL A 229 18.29 -0.64 28.60
CA VAL A 229 19.51 -1.18 27.96
C VAL A 229 20.75 -0.44 28.43
N ALA A 230 21.88 -1.15 28.51
CA ALA A 230 23.17 -0.54 28.80
C ALA A 230 23.69 0.25 27.59
N LYS A 231 24.48 1.29 27.85
CA LYS A 231 25.18 2.04 26.81
C LYS A 231 26.05 1.10 25.98
N ASP A 232 25.87 1.15 24.66
CA ASP A 232 26.64 0.40 23.67
C ASP A 232 26.77 1.25 22.40
N ALA A 233 27.92 1.91 22.27
CA ALA A 233 28.16 2.86 21.18
C ALA A 233 28.11 2.20 19.79
N GLU A 234 28.54 0.94 19.68
CA GLU A 234 28.51 0.23 18.40
C GLU A 234 27.08 -0.17 18.04
N ARG A 235 26.25 -0.60 18.99
CA ARG A 235 24.81 -0.82 18.73
C ARG A 235 24.11 0.45 18.29
N SER A 236 24.36 1.55 19.01
CA SER A 236 23.83 2.87 18.65
C SER A 236 24.17 3.20 17.19
N ARG A 237 25.44 3.08 16.81
CA ARG A 237 25.92 3.34 15.43
C ARG A 237 25.32 2.40 14.39
N ARG A 238 25.07 1.12 14.72
CA ARG A 238 24.40 0.18 13.79
C ARG A 238 22.92 0.53 13.59
N TYR A 239 22.20 0.90 14.64
CA TYR A 239 20.81 1.33 14.51
C TYR A 239 20.67 2.65 13.75
N GLU A 240 21.58 3.61 13.95
CA GLU A 240 21.67 4.83 13.14
C GLU A 240 21.80 4.48 11.64
N ALA A 241 22.78 3.64 11.28
CA ALA A 241 22.98 3.21 9.90
C ALA A 241 21.78 2.48 9.30
N ILE A 242 21.08 1.66 10.09
CA ILE A 242 19.83 0.99 9.69
C ILE A 242 18.70 2.01 9.47
N GLY A 243 18.56 2.99 10.38
CA GLY A 243 17.57 4.06 10.27
C GLY A 243 17.78 4.92 9.02
N GLU A 244 19.03 5.26 8.71
CA GLU A 244 19.42 5.95 7.48
C GLU A 244 19.12 5.10 6.24
N PHE A 245 19.42 3.81 6.27
CA PHE A 245 19.11 2.89 5.19
C PHE A 245 17.60 2.82 4.91
N ILE A 246 16.79 2.64 5.95
CA ILE A 246 15.32 2.63 5.85
C ILE A 246 14.83 3.96 5.25
N SER A 247 15.29 5.09 5.80
CA SER A 247 14.82 6.42 5.39
C SER A 247 15.20 6.76 3.94
N ARG A 248 16.42 6.41 3.50
CA ARG A 248 16.86 6.61 2.11
C ARG A 248 16.07 5.78 1.10
N ASN A 249 15.49 4.66 1.54
CA ASN A 249 14.78 3.72 0.68
C ASN A 249 13.26 3.70 0.92
N ASP A 250 12.69 4.58 1.74
CA ASP A 250 11.29 4.54 2.21
C ASP A 250 10.26 4.36 1.08
N GLY A 251 10.44 5.06 -0.04
CA GLY A 251 9.60 4.93 -1.24
C GLY A 251 9.63 3.56 -1.93
N ARG A 252 10.51 2.64 -1.51
CA ARG A 252 10.65 1.27 -2.01
C ARG A 252 10.23 0.23 -0.97
N ASN A 253 9.68 0.65 0.17
CA ASN A 253 9.25 -0.19 1.29
C ASN A 253 10.38 -1.16 1.76
N PRO A 254 11.50 -0.62 2.26
CA PRO A 254 12.66 -1.41 2.63
C PRO A 254 12.35 -2.28 3.86
N LYS A 255 13.00 -3.44 3.94
CA LYS A 255 12.93 -4.35 5.10
C LYS A 255 14.34 -4.70 5.53
N VAL A 256 14.51 -5.10 6.79
CA VAL A 256 15.80 -5.50 7.36
C VAL A 256 15.65 -6.90 7.99
N PRO A 257 15.40 -7.94 7.18
CA PRO A 257 15.14 -9.29 7.68
C PRO A 257 16.36 -9.94 8.36
N ASP A 258 17.55 -9.42 8.08
CA ASP A 258 18.83 -9.83 8.63
C ASP A 258 19.25 -9.00 9.86
N ILE A 259 18.33 -8.23 10.47
CA ILE A 259 18.65 -7.33 11.58
C ILE A 259 19.35 -8.04 12.75
N ASP A 260 18.98 -9.28 13.09
CA ASP A 260 19.63 -10.02 14.19
C ASP A 260 21.00 -10.58 13.80
N LYS A 261 21.32 -10.61 12.50
CA LYS A 261 22.68 -10.87 12.00
C LYS A 261 23.53 -9.59 11.95
N ILE A 262 22.90 -8.42 12.05
CA ILE A 262 23.56 -7.11 12.06
C ILE A 262 23.74 -6.60 13.50
N VAL A 263 22.68 -6.59 14.29
CA VAL A 263 22.61 -5.99 15.63
C VAL A 263 21.64 -6.79 16.55
N PRO A 264 21.97 -8.06 16.91
CA PRO A 264 21.09 -8.88 17.76
C PRO A 264 20.99 -8.27 19.15
N LEU A 265 19.81 -8.19 19.77
CA LEU A 265 19.66 -7.56 21.09
C LEU A 265 20.54 -8.23 22.18
N PRO A 266 20.95 -7.49 23.24
CA PRO A 266 21.60 -8.09 24.41
C PRO A 266 20.77 -9.24 25.01
N PRO A 267 21.41 -10.29 25.56
CA PRO A 267 22.83 -10.39 25.89
C PRO A 267 23.74 -10.87 24.75
N ALA A 268 23.22 -11.04 23.53
CA ALA A 268 24.03 -11.51 22.40
C ALA A 268 25.19 -10.55 22.10
N LYS A 269 26.35 -11.11 21.77
CA LYS A 269 27.50 -10.32 21.30
C LYS A 269 27.27 -9.87 19.85
N LEU A 270 27.80 -8.71 19.51
CA LEU A 270 27.72 -8.21 18.14
C LEU A 270 28.54 -9.10 17.18
N PRO A 271 27.94 -9.60 16.09
CA PRO A 271 28.67 -10.31 15.05
C PRO A 271 29.49 -9.32 14.20
N PRO A 272 30.49 -9.82 13.44
CA PRO A 272 31.08 -9.04 12.35
C PRO A 272 29.99 -8.58 11.37
N TRP A 273 30.09 -7.34 10.90
CA TRP A 273 29.16 -6.77 9.93
C TRP A 273 29.95 -5.95 8.91
N ASP A 274 29.66 -6.16 7.64
CA ASP A 274 30.36 -5.55 6.50
C ASP A 274 29.80 -4.16 6.12
N GLY A 275 28.78 -3.68 6.84
CA GLY A 275 28.12 -2.40 6.55
C GLY A 275 27.03 -2.49 5.48
N THR A 276 26.66 -3.69 5.03
CA THR A 276 25.66 -3.89 3.97
C THR A 276 24.39 -4.55 4.50
N PHE A 277 23.30 -4.44 3.75
CA PHE A 277 22.00 -5.01 4.10
C PHE A 277 21.59 -6.10 3.10
N GLN A 278 20.98 -7.20 3.58
CA GLN A 278 20.48 -8.26 2.70
C GLN A 278 19.52 -7.71 1.64
N TRP A 279 18.67 -6.75 1.99
CA TRP A 279 17.75 -6.11 1.04
C TRP A 279 18.47 -5.45 -0.14
N GLU A 280 19.61 -4.78 0.08
CA GLU A 280 20.38 -4.17 -1.02
C GLU A 280 21.01 -5.24 -1.91
N LYS A 281 21.51 -6.33 -1.31
CA LYS A 281 22.06 -7.49 -2.03
C LYS A 281 20.99 -8.14 -2.91
N ASP A 282 19.79 -8.34 -2.36
CA ASP A 282 18.65 -8.92 -3.08
C ASP A 282 18.21 -8.03 -4.25
N GLN A 283 18.17 -6.71 -4.03
CA GLN A 283 17.82 -5.74 -5.07
C GLN A 283 18.87 -5.67 -6.17
N ALA A 284 20.15 -5.80 -5.85
CA ALA A 284 21.24 -5.84 -6.83
C ALA A 284 21.29 -7.17 -7.60
N ALA A 285 20.91 -8.28 -6.97
CA ALA A 285 20.87 -9.61 -7.57
C ALA A 285 19.59 -9.88 -8.37
N ALA A 286 18.52 -9.11 -8.16
CA ALA A 286 17.23 -9.31 -8.81
C ALA A 286 17.33 -9.09 -10.34
N ALA A 287 17.20 -10.18 -11.10
CA ALA A 287 17.03 -10.10 -12.54
C ALA A 287 15.68 -9.45 -12.89
N ALA A 288 15.64 -8.66 -13.96
CA ALA A 288 14.39 -8.13 -14.47
C ALA A 288 13.47 -9.30 -14.87
N PRO A 289 12.19 -9.31 -14.44
CA PRO A 289 11.26 -10.33 -14.89
C PRO A 289 11.13 -10.26 -16.41
N GLN A 290 11.02 -11.42 -17.05
CA GLN A 290 10.81 -11.49 -18.49
C GLN A 290 9.45 -10.89 -18.84
N LYS A 291 9.41 -10.08 -19.89
CA LYS A 291 8.14 -9.55 -20.42
C LYS A 291 7.22 -10.72 -20.77
N PRO A 292 5.99 -10.76 -20.24
CA PRO A 292 4.96 -11.72 -20.67
C PRO A 292 4.76 -11.66 -22.18
N SER A 293 4.67 -12.81 -22.84
CA SER A 293 4.45 -12.85 -24.29
C SER A 293 3.03 -12.40 -24.64
N ASP A 294 2.84 -11.89 -25.86
CA ASP A 294 1.53 -11.46 -26.33
C ASP A 294 0.55 -12.65 -26.38
N GLU A 295 1.02 -13.85 -26.71
CA GLU A 295 0.19 -15.07 -26.69
C GLU A 295 -0.29 -15.43 -25.26
N LEU A 296 0.56 -15.21 -24.26
CA LEU A 296 0.19 -15.42 -22.85
C LEU A 296 -0.91 -14.42 -22.44
N ILE A 297 -0.69 -13.14 -22.75
CA ILE A 297 -1.65 -12.07 -22.45
C ILE A 297 -2.99 -12.32 -23.15
N ASP A 298 -2.98 -12.67 -24.43
CA ASP A 298 -4.17 -12.94 -25.21
C ASP A 298 -4.94 -14.14 -24.68
N ARG A 299 -4.22 -15.23 -24.33
CA ARG A 299 -4.85 -16.43 -23.77
C ARG A 299 -5.51 -16.15 -22.42
N LEU A 300 -4.80 -15.48 -21.50
CA LEU A 300 -5.32 -15.19 -20.17
C LEU A 300 -6.48 -14.19 -20.21
N SER A 301 -6.40 -13.17 -21.08
CA SER A 301 -7.48 -12.21 -21.29
C SER A 301 -8.72 -12.87 -21.88
N LYS A 302 -8.56 -13.68 -22.92
CA LYS A 302 -9.67 -14.43 -23.55
C LYS A 302 -10.38 -15.36 -22.56
N ALA A 303 -9.62 -16.05 -21.71
CA ALA A 303 -10.17 -16.94 -20.68
C ALA A 303 -11.06 -16.23 -19.65
N LYS A 304 -10.93 -14.91 -19.51
CA LYS A 304 -11.69 -14.08 -18.57
C LYS A 304 -12.57 -13.03 -19.26
N HIS A 305 -12.72 -13.12 -20.59
CA HIS A 305 -13.47 -12.15 -21.41
C HIS A 305 -13.00 -10.70 -21.23
N LEU A 306 -11.67 -10.51 -21.19
CA LEU A 306 -11.04 -9.20 -21.07
C LEU A 306 -10.46 -8.75 -22.41
N ASP A 307 -10.38 -7.43 -22.59
CA ASP A 307 -9.59 -6.80 -23.64
C ASP A 307 -8.10 -7.01 -23.32
N PRO A 308 -7.32 -7.66 -24.21
CA PRO A 308 -5.90 -7.88 -23.94
C PRO A 308 -5.09 -6.60 -23.86
N ALA A 309 -5.51 -5.47 -24.44
CA ALA A 309 -4.77 -4.21 -24.43
C ALA A 309 -4.95 -3.41 -23.13
N THR A 310 -6.14 -3.48 -22.51
CA THR A 310 -6.48 -2.68 -21.32
C THR A 310 -6.68 -3.52 -20.06
N GLY A 311 -6.90 -4.83 -20.22
CA GLY A 311 -7.33 -5.73 -19.16
C GLY A 311 -8.77 -5.50 -18.69
N LEU A 312 -9.51 -4.57 -19.30
CA LEU A 312 -10.90 -4.27 -18.92
C LEU A 312 -11.85 -5.35 -19.46
N PRO A 313 -12.99 -5.60 -18.78
CA PRO A 313 -14.01 -6.50 -19.30
C PRO A 313 -14.54 -6.04 -20.67
N LEU A 314 -14.64 -6.96 -21.63
CA LEU A 314 -15.25 -6.67 -22.92
C LEU A 314 -16.77 -6.46 -22.73
N ALA A 315 -17.31 -5.42 -23.36
CA ALA A 315 -18.74 -5.15 -23.35
C ALA A 315 -19.53 -6.33 -23.93
N LYS A 316 -20.73 -6.59 -23.40
CA LYS A 316 -21.62 -7.58 -24.00
C LYS A 316 -22.02 -7.13 -25.41
N PRO A 317 -22.25 -8.04 -26.37
CA PRO A 317 -22.55 -7.69 -27.77
C PRO A 317 -23.69 -6.66 -27.94
N GLU A 318 -24.65 -6.67 -27.03
CA GLU A 318 -25.81 -5.76 -26.99
C GLU A 318 -25.44 -4.29 -26.72
N GLN A 319 -24.32 -4.03 -26.03
CA GLN A 319 -23.82 -2.69 -25.72
C GLN A 319 -22.92 -2.13 -26.84
N VAL A 320 -22.19 -3.00 -27.54
CA VAL A 320 -21.32 -2.63 -28.68
C VAL A 320 -22.14 -2.11 -29.86
N ALA A 321 -23.30 -2.72 -30.13
CA ALA A 321 -24.21 -2.30 -31.20
C ALA A 321 -24.79 -0.87 -31.02
N GLN A 322 -24.74 -0.30 -29.82
CA GLN A 322 -25.16 1.09 -29.56
C GLN A 322 -24.00 2.10 -29.70
N MET A 323 -22.75 1.66 -29.56
CA MET A 323 -21.57 2.53 -29.66
C MET A 323 -21.06 2.70 -31.11
N GLU A 324 -21.30 1.72 -31.98
CA GLU A 324 -20.83 1.74 -33.38
C GLU A 324 -21.58 2.74 -34.29
N THR A 325 -22.70 3.29 -33.85
CA THR A 325 -23.51 4.24 -34.65
C THR A 325 -22.98 5.68 -34.72
N GLU A 326 -21.88 6.03 -34.04
CA GLU A 326 -21.40 7.42 -33.93
C GLU A 326 -19.94 7.70 -34.35
N ALA A 327 -19.24 6.76 -35.00
CA ALA A 327 -17.83 7.01 -35.38
C ALA A 327 -17.68 7.84 -36.67
N ALA A 328 -17.34 9.13 -36.52
CA ALA A 328 -16.93 10.05 -37.60
C ALA A 328 -15.44 9.85 -38.00
N PRO A 329 -15.02 10.20 -39.23
CA PRO A 329 -13.66 9.98 -39.73
C PRO A 329 -12.58 10.78 -38.95
N PRO A 330 -11.32 10.31 -38.93
CA PRO A 330 -10.30 10.85 -38.04
C PRO A 330 -9.91 12.30 -38.42
N PRO A 331 -9.94 13.24 -37.48
CA PRO A 331 -9.51 14.61 -37.70
C PRO A 331 -7.98 14.74 -37.81
N ALA A 332 -7.52 15.87 -38.37
CA ALA A 332 -6.10 16.20 -38.47
C ALA A 332 -5.42 16.24 -37.09
N ARG A 333 -4.25 15.59 -36.98
CA ARG A 333 -3.50 15.42 -35.72
C ARG A 333 -2.86 16.73 -35.25
N LEU A 334 -2.94 17.03 -33.95
CA LEU A 334 -2.18 18.13 -33.32
C LEU A 334 -0.70 17.78 -33.12
N PRO A 335 0.22 18.76 -33.16
CA PRO A 335 1.66 18.50 -33.01
C PRO A 335 2.01 18.03 -31.59
N LEU A 336 2.98 17.12 -31.48
CA LEU A 336 3.58 16.75 -30.19
C LEU A 336 4.14 17.99 -29.50
N GLY A 337 3.94 18.07 -28.19
CA GLY A 337 4.23 19.24 -27.36
C GLY A 337 3.08 20.21 -27.20
N THR A 338 1.93 19.97 -27.84
CA THR A 338 0.69 20.74 -27.59
C THR A 338 0.34 20.68 -26.10
N ILE A 339 -0.01 21.83 -25.52
CA ILE A 339 -0.38 21.95 -24.10
C ILE A 339 -1.88 22.20 -23.99
N ALA A 340 -2.54 21.46 -23.12
CA ALA A 340 -3.92 21.68 -22.70
C ALA A 340 -3.98 21.69 -21.16
N ARG A 341 -5.01 22.29 -20.58
CA ARG A 341 -5.12 22.49 -19.13
C ARG A 341 -6.27 21.69 -18.56
N THR A 342 -6.21 21.42 -17.26
CA THR A 342 -7.34 20.93 -16.49
C THR A 342 -8.64 21.69 -16.81
N GLY A 343 -9.72 20.96 -17.07
CA GLY A 343 -11.03 21.49 -17.43
C GLY A 343 -11.19 21.78 -18.93
N ASP A 344 -10.12 21.77 -19.71
CA ASP A 344 -10.22 21.83 -21.17
C ASP A 344 -10.74 20.50 -21.72
N SER A 345 -11.52 20.56 -22.79
CA SER A 345 -11.80 19.37 -23.60
C SER A 345 -10.52 18.96 -24.33
N CYS A 346 -10.10 17.71 -24.16
CA CYS A 346 -8.87 17.18 -24.71
C CYS A 346 -8.88 17.37 -26.23
N PRO A 347 -7.89 18.05 -26.79
CA PRO A 347 -8.00 18.51 -28.16
C PRO A 347 -7.57 17.43 -29.18
N GLN A 348 -6.94 16.34 -28.73
CA GLN A 348 -6.38 15.28 -29.57
C GLN A 348 -6.24 13.95 -28.82
N ASP A 349 -6.60 12.84 -29.49
CA ASP A 349 -6.29 11.49 -29.04
C ASP A 349 -4.78 11.34 -28.87
N GLY A 350 -4.32 11.04 -27.66
CA GLY A 350 -2.89 10.93 -27.42
C GLY A 350 -2.51 10.55 -26.01
N VAL A 351 -1.23 10.27 -25.83
CA VAL A 351 -0.57 10.15 -24.54
C VAL A 351 -0.14 11.55 -24.12
N TRP A 352 -0.58 11.98 -22.96
CA TRP A 352 -0.32 13.30 -22.40
C TRP A 352 0.45 13.15 -21.10
N CYS A 353 1.57 13.86 -20.99
CA CYS A 353 2.38 13.90 -19.78
C CYS A 353 2.02 15.14 -18.98
N VAL A 354 1.89 15.00 -17.66
CA VAL A 354 1.74 16.16 -16.80
C VAL A 354 3.02 17.00 -16.77
N SER A 355 2.87 18.32 -16.81
CA SER A 355 3.95 19.29 -16.59
C SER A 355 3.70 20.00 -15.26
N LEU A 356 4.48 19.66 -14.22
CA LEU A 356 4.39 20.30 -12.92
C LEU A 356 5.43 21.42 -12.73
N ALA A 357 5.15 22.34 -11.81
CA ALA A 357 6.11 23.39 -11.43
C ALA A 357 7.35 22.80 -10.74
N LYS A 358 8.48 23.50 -10.87
CA LYS A 358 9.80 23.10 -10.37
C LYS A 358 9.74 22.77 -8.87
N GLY A 359 9.99 21.50 -8.52
CA GLY A 359 9.97 21.01 -7.13
C GLY A 359 8.75 20.15 -6.75
N MET A 360 7.77 19.99 -7.65
CA MET A 360 6.70 19.00 -7.50
C MET A 360 6.97 17.78 -8.38
N VAL A 361 6.74 16.58 -7.85
CA VAL A 361 6.95 15.31 -8.55
C VAL A 361 5.58 14.75 -8.95
N ALA A 362 5.34 14.63 -10.26
CA ALA A 362 4.40 13.68 -10.82
C ALA A 362 4.90 13.36 -12.22
N ASP A 363 5.41 12.15 -12.40
CA ASP A 363 5.79 11.62 -13.71
C ASP A 363 4.65 10.71 -14.20
N ALA A 364 3.49 11.33 -14.45
CA ALA A 364 2.30 10.62 -14.90
C ALA A 364 2.05 10.91 -16.39
N GLU A 365 2.11 9.86 -17.20
CA GLU A 365 1.57 9.84 -18.55
C GLU A 365 0.16 9.23 -18.51
N GLN A 366 -0.81 9.94 -19.06
CA GLN A 366 -2.20 9.49 -19.18
C GLN A 366 -2.64 9.54 -20.63
N SER A 367 -3.52 8.62 -21.04
CA SER A 367 -4.07 8.60 -22.39
C SER A 367 -5.42 9.30 -22.39
N PHE A 368 -5.61 10.27 -23.26
CA PHE A 368 -6.89 10.97 -23.40
C PHE A 368 -7.38 10.85 -24.83
N LEU A 369 -8.68 10.58 -24.98
CA LEU A 369 -9.38 10.72 -26.25
C LEU A 369 -9.81 12.17 -26.45
N LYS A 370 -9.81 12.62 -27.70
CA LYS A 370 -10.31 13.92 -28.09
C LYS A 370 -11.74 14.09 -27.60
N GLY A 371 -12.02 15.21 -26.94
CA GLY A 371 -13.33 15.49 -26.34
C GLY A 371 -13.36 15.30 -24.83
N MET A 372 -12.55 14.40 -24.26
CA MET A 372 -12.54 14.12 -22.82
C MET A 372 -12.13 15.35 -22.02
N GLU A 373 -12.83 15.68 -20.93
CA GLU A 373 -12.39 16.75 -20.04
C GLU A 373 -11.08 16.36 -19.35
N LEU A 374 -10.05 17.20 -19.48
CA LEU A 374 -8.75 16.92 -18.91
C LEU A 374 -8.81 17.08 -17.39
N PRO A 375 -8.44 16.04 -16.62
CA PRO A 375 -8.64 16.04 -15.19
C PRO A 375 -7.65 16.97 -14.48
N SER A 376 -8.02 17.34 -13.25
CA SER A 376 -7.04 17.79 -12.26
C SER A 376 -6.29 16.56 -11.75
N LEU A 377 -5.03 16.72 -11.37
CA LEU A 377 -4.35 15.64 -10.64
C LEU A 377 -4.46 15.88 -9.14
N THR A 378 -4.81 14.82 -8.43
CA THR A 378 -4.61 14.75 -6.99
C THR A 378 -3.13 14.53 -6.75
N ILE A 379 -2.42 15.62 -6.45
CA ILE A 379 -1.03 15.52 -6.03
C ILE A 379 -0.99 15.23 -4.54
N TYR A 380 -0.16 14.27 -4.18
CA TYR A 380 0.20 14.01 -2.79
C TYR A 380 1.30 15.00 -2.43
N GLN A 381 0.98 15.92 -1.52
CA GLN A 381 1.99 16.75 -0.89
C GLN A 381 2.35 16.12 0.45
N PRO A 382 3.34 15.19 0.48
CA PRO A 382 3.82 14.67 1.75
C PRO A 382 4.24 15.86 2.60
N ARG A 383 3.68 15.95 3.81
CA ARG A 383 4.13 16.94 4.77
C ARG A 383 5.60 16.66 5.06
N ARG A 384 6.36 17.70 5.41
CA ARG A 384 7.78 17.60 5.78
C ARG A 384 8.06 16.51 6.82
N PHE A 385 7.05 16.11 7.59
CA PHE A 385 7.08 14.98 8.49
C PHE A 385 5.97 13.97 8.16
N ALA A 386 6.33 12.80 7.65
CA ALA A 386 5.40 11.74 7.20
C ALA A 386 4.46 11.22 8.30
N TRP A 387 4.81 11.36 9.59
CA TRP A 387 3.93 10.98 10.71
C TRP A 387 2.65 11.84 10.76
N MET A 388 2.70 13.08 10.25
CA MET A 388 1.53 13.95 10.17
C MET A 388 0.54 13.48 9.10
N ASP A 389 1.02 12.89 8.00
CA ASP A 389 0.18 12.31 6.97
C ASP A 389 -0.49 11.02 7.45
N ASN A 390 0.19 10.26 8.32
CA ASN A 390 -0.38 9.09 8.99
C ASN A 390 -1.47 9.43 10.03
N TRP A 391 -1.41 10.64 10.63
CA TRP A 391 -2.35 11.07 11.68
C TRP A 391 -3.52 11.91 11.15
N MET A 392 -3.28 12.72 10.12
CA MET A 392 -4.28 13.66 9.57
C MET A 392 -4.76 13.30 8.16
N GLY A 393 -4.39 12.12 7.66
CA GLY A 393 -4.52 11.76 6.24
C GLY A 393 -3.50 12.51 5.38
N VAL A 394 -3.03 11.89 4.30
CA VAL A 394 -2.09 12.53 3.36
C VAL A 394 -2.73 13.81 2.82
N ARG A 395 -1.97 14.92 2.73
CA ARG A 395 -2.49 16.10 2.02
C ARG A 395 -2.65 15.75 0.55
N GLN A 396 -3.88 15.46 0.20
CA GLN A 396 -4.34 15.41 -1.17
C GLN A 396 -4.77 16.81 -1.55
N GLN A 397 -4.08 17.38 -2.53
CA GLN A 397 -4.56 18.59 -3.17
C GLN A 397 -4.84 18.25 -4.62
N THR A 398 -6.10 18.39 -5.01
CA THR A 398 -6.48 18.43 -6.41
C THR A 398 -5.98 19.75 -6.98
N VAL A 399 -4.94 19.70 -7.80
CA VAL A 399 -4.37 20.88 -8.44
C VAL A 399 -4.68 20.87 -9.93
N PRO A 400 -4.98 22.05 -10.52
CA PRO A 400 -5.02 22.16 -11.95
C PRO A 400 -3.62 21.97 -12.51
N VAL A 401 -3.49 21.18 -13.56
CA VAL A 401 -2.21 20.85 -14.21
C VAL A 401 -2.24 21.21 -15.69
N ALA A 402 -1.04 21.35 -16.26
CA ALA A 402 -0.86 21.43 -17.69
C ALA A 402 -0.49 20.05 -18.23
N TRP A 403 -1.26 19.57 -19.19
CA TRP A 403 -1.04 18.33 -19.92
C TRP A 403 -0.32 18.65 -21.22
N LYS A 404 0.77 17.94 -21.49
CA LYS A 404 1.56 18.07 -22.72
C LYS A 404 1.42 16.80 -23.55
N LEU A 405 0.97 16.92 -24.80
CA LEU A 405 0.90 15.81 -25.74
C LEU A 405 2.30 15.27 -26.03
N VAL A 406 2.56 14.00 -25.75
CA VAL A 406 3.86 13.34 -25.93
C VAL A 406 3.82 12.15 -26.90
N GLY A 407 2.64 11.61 -27.20
CA GLY A 407 2.47 10.52 -28.18
C GLY A 407 1.03 10.39 -28.68
N TYR A 408 0.79 9.51 -29.67
CA TYR A 408 -0.55 9.23 -30.20
C TYR A 408 -0.98 7.80 -29.85
N ILE A 409 -2.27 7.59 -29.52
CA ILE A 409 -2.80 6.29 -29.01
C ILE A 409 -2.78 5.18 -30.08
N HIS A 410 -2.68 5.50 -31.37
CA HIS A 410 -2.70 4.52 -32.47
C HIS A 410 -1.31 4.09 -32.99
N GLU A 411 -0.25 4.41 -32.27
CA GLU A 411 1.11 3.96 -32.57
C GLU A 411 1.77 3.44 -31.28
N ALA A 412 1.36 2.26 -30.81
CA ALA A 412 2.08 1.43 -29.85
C ALA A 412 1.73 -0.05 -30.04
#